data_AF-A0A6J6WLU8-F1
#
_entry.id   AF-A0A6J6WLU8-F1
#
_cell.length_a   1.000
_cell.length_b   1.000
_cell.length_c   1.000
_cell.angle_alpha   90.00
_cell.angle_beta   90.00
_cell.angle_gamma   90.00
#
_symmetry.space_group_name_H-M   'P 1'
#
loop_
_entity.id
_entity.type
_entity.pdbx_description
1 polymer ?
#
loop_
_entity_poly.entity_id
_entity_poly.type
_entity_poly.pdbx_seq_one_letter_code
_entity_poly.pdbx_strand_id
1 'polypeptide(L)'
;MGRLGELGGESWFSLGDQDLATHLYRTQRMHEGATKLEVTAELAEKRGLTLRMLPASNDVIATRLDTEVGDLSFQEYFVKHHHGVATHTVRYVGGAIATPAPGVLEAIASASRIIIAPSNPILSIQPIVEMPAIADALRARRIDVIAVTPLIGGAALKGPADRLMKELGYEASNAGIARYYAPYAATLVIDEVDAETAADVEAAGMRAVVTTTIMANPLHAEALVRELLK
;
A
#
# COMPACT_ATOMS: atom_id res chain seq x y z
N MET A 1 -25.42 7.76 3.77
CA MET A 1 -25.53 7.27 2.37
C MET A 1 -26.88 6.66 1.98
N GLY A 2 -27.60 5.95 2.85
CA GLY A 2 -28.92 5.38 2.49
C GLY A 2 -29.89 6.40 1.88
N ARG A 3 -30.02 7.58 2.51
CA ARG A 3 -30.84 8.68 2.00
C ARG A 3 -30.38 9.23 0.64
N LEU A 4 -29.06 9.23 0.36
CA LEU A 4 -28.54 9.64 -0.96
C LEU A 4 -29.01 8.67 -2.05
N GLY A 5 -28.99 7.36 -1.75
CA GLY A 5 -29.52 6.33 -2.64
C GLY A 5 -31.03 6.46 -2.87
N GLU A 6 -31.82 6.74 -1.83
CA GLU A 6 -33.27 6.99 -1.94
C GLU A 6 -33.60 8.19 -2.83
N LEU A 7 -32.72 9.20 -2.89
CA LEU A 7 -32.85 10.37 -3.74
C LEU A 7 -32.37 10.13 -5.19
N GLY A 8 -31.89 8.94 -5.52
CA GLY A 8 -31.37 8.58 -6.84
C GLY A 8 -29.89 8.96 -7.07
N GLY A 9 -29.17 9.32 -6.01
CA GLY A 9 -27.72 9.57 -6.09
C GLY A 9 -26.89 8.29 -6.05
N GLU A 10 -25.63 8.39 -6.47
CA GLU A 10 -24.68 7.27 -6.39
C GLU A 10 -24.33 6.94 -4.93
N SER A 11 -24.67 5.73 -4.49
CA SER A 11 -24.49 5.27 -3.10
C SER A 11 -23.59 4.05 -2.96
N TRP A 12 -22.87 3.68 -4.03
CA TRP A 12 -21.95 2.54 -4.05
C TRP A 12 -20.72 2.76 -3.14
N PHE A 13 -20.42 4.01 -2.75
CA PHE A 13 -19.41 4.33 -1.76
C PHE A 13 -20.07 4.68 -0.41
N SER A 14 -19.97 3.78 0.56
CA SER A 14 -20.60 3.97 1.87
C SER A 14 -19.75 4.87 2.77
N LEU A 15 -20.15 6.15 2.90
CA LEU A 15 -19.63 7.06 3.93
C LEU A 15 -20.61 7.15 5.10
N GLY A 16 -20.09 6.96 6.31
CA GLY A 16 -20.79 7.31 7.56
C GLY A 16 -20.61 8.78 7.90
N ASP A 17 -21.43 9.30 8.82
CA ASP A 17 -21.42 10.72 9.19
C ASP A 17 -20.06 11.15 9.80
N GLN A 18 -19.43 10.29 10.59
CA GLN A 18 -18.11 10.55 11.18
C GLN A 18 -16.99 10.64 10.12
N ASP A 19 -17.11 9.84 9.05
CA ASP A 19 -16.16 9.86 7.94
C ASP A 19 -16.37 11.11 7.07
N LEU A 20 -17.63 11.46 6.82
CA LEU A 20 -17.98 12.71 6.14
C LEU A 20 -17.45 13.95 6.89
N ALA A 21 -17.52 13.97 8.22
CA ALA A 21 -16.94 15.06 9.02
C ALA A 21 -15.43 15.22 8.78
N THR A 22 -14.68 14.11 8.69
CA THR A 22 -13.25 14.14 8.38
C THR A 22 -13.00 14.69 6.96
N HIS A 23 -13.80 14.25 5.99
CA HIS A 23 -13.72 14.74 4.61
C HIS A 23 -14.05 16.23 4.48
N LEU A 24 -15.10 16.71 5.15
CA LEU A 24 -15.49 18.12 5.15
C LEU A 24 -14.39 18.98 5.78
N TYR A 25 -13.84 18.56 6.94
CA TYR A 25 -12.73 19.25 7.58
C TYR A 25 -11.51 19.34 6.65
N ARG A 26 -11.09 18.20 6.07
CA ARG A 26 -9.96 18.17 5.14
C ARG A 26 -10.17 19.10 3.95
N THR A 27 -11.35 19.04 3.32
CA THR A 27 -11.68 19.87 2.16
C THR A 27 -11.67 21.35 2.50
N GLN A 28 -12.24 21.73 3.65
CA GLN A 28 -12.20 23.11 4.13
C GLN A 28 -10.75 23.59 4.31
N ARG A 29 -9.93 22.84 5.06
CA ARG A 29 -8.53 23.22 5.33
C ARG A 29 -7.71 23.36 4.06
N MET A 30 -7.89 22.43 3.11
CA MET A 30 -7.21 22.52 1.81
C MET A 30 -7.66 23.73 0.99
N HIS A 31 -8.94 24.11 1.07
CA HIS A 31 -9.44 25.34 0.44
C HIS A 31 -8.85 26.61 1.07
N GLU A 32 -8.55 26.57 2.37
CA GLU A 32 -7.85 27.62 3.12
C GLU A 32 -6.33 27.64 2.86
N GLY A 33 -5.82 26.78 1.96
CA GLY A 33 -4.42 26.75 1.54
C GLY A 33 -3.53 25.74 2.28
N ALA A 34 -4.09 24.93 3.19
CA ALA A 34 -3.33 23.88 3.86
C ALA A 34 -2.98 22.74 2.89
N THR A 35 -1.78 22.20 3.05
CA THR A 35 -1.30 21.02 2.32
C THR A 35 -1.89 19.73 2.90
N LYS A 36 -1.83 18.65 2.12
CA LYS A 36 -2.25 17.31 2.58
C LYS A 36 -1.48 16.88 3.83
N LEU A 37 -0.19 17.19 3.90
CA LEU A 37 0.67 16.92 5.06
C LEU A 37 0.18 17.65 6.32
N GLU A 38 -0.07 18.95 6.23
CA GLU A 38 -0.56 19.75 7.36
C GLU A 38 -1.90 19.23 7.87
N VAL A 39 -2.85 19.00 6.97
CA VAL A 39 -4.16 18.45 7.35
C VAL A 39 -4.03 17.06 7.99
N THR A 40 -3.12 16.22 7.49
CA THR A 40 -2.85 14.89 8.08
C THR A 40 -2.31 15.02 9.50
N ALA A 41 -1.38 15.95 9.73
CA ALA A 41 -0.82 16.22 11.05
C ALA A 41 -1.87 16.73 12.04
N GLU A 42 -2.70 17.70 11.62
CA GLU A 42 -3.81 18.23 12.42
C GLU A 42 -4.81 17.13 12.83
N LEU A 43 -5.15 16.23 11.89
CA LEU A 43 -6.06 15.12 12.15
C LEU A 43 -5.43 14.08 13.08
N ALA A 44 -4.15 13.75 12.89
CA ALA A 44 -3.43 12.81 13.75
C ALA A 44 -3.38 13.31 15.21
N GLU A 45 -3.08 14.59 15.40
CA GLU A 45 -3.06 15.25 16.72
C GLU A 45 -4.46 15.20 17.38
N LYS A 46 -5.51 15.60 16.66
CA LYS A 46 -6.89 15.58 17.16
C LYS A 46 -7.40 14.19 17.52
N ARG A 47 -6.80 13.13 16.95
CA ARG A 47 -7.09 11.73 17.25
C ARG A 47 -6.19 11.14 18.33
N GLY A 48 -5.27 11.93 18.89
CA GLY A 48 -4.33 11.49 19.92
C GLY A 48 -3.30 10.48 19.43
N LEU A 49 -2.98 10.48 18.12
CA LEU A 49 -1.98 9.59 17.56
C LEU A 49 -0.57 10.10 17.92
N THR A 50 0.24 9.22 18.48
CA THR A 50 1.63 9.54 18.87
C THR A 50 2.64 9.28 17.75
N LEU A 51 2.19 8.72 16.62
CA LEU A 51 3.03 8.39 15.47
C LEU A 51 3.03 9.52 14.43
N ARG A 52 4.12 9.64 13.68
CA ARG A 52 4.24 10.60 12.58
C ARG A 52 3.58 10.03 11.32
N MET A 53 2.41 10.55 10.96
CA MET A 53 1.72 10.20 9.70
C MET A 53 2.17 11.14 8.58
N LEU A 54 2.85 10.58 7.57
CA LEU A 54 3.24 11.31 6.37
C LEU A 54 2.45 10.77 5.16
N PRO A 55 1.66 11.60 4.46
CA PRO A 55 1.26 11.25 3.10
C PRO A 55 2.51 11.15 2.23
N ALA A 56 2.52 10.24 1.26
CA ALA A 56 3.68 10.07 0.39
C ALA A 56 4.00 11.35 -0.42
N SER A 57 2.97 12.10 -0.80
CA SER A 57 3.07 13.38 -1.50
C SER A 57 1.88 14.30 -1.17
N ASN A 58 2.11 15.61 -1.26
CA ASN A 58 1.03 16.60 -1.29
C ASN A 58 0.32 16.64 -2.64
N ASP A 59 0.99 16.21 -3.71
CA ASP A 59 0.46 16.18 -5.07
C ASP A 59 -0.63 15.11 -5.23
N VAL A 60 -1.35 15.20 -6.34
CA VAL A 60 -2.38 14.23 -6.72
C VAL A 60 -1.74 13.07 -7.48
N ILE A 61 -1.87 11.87 -6.92
CA ILE A 61 -1.48 10.62 -7.56
C ILE A 61 -2.73 9.74 -7.61
N ALA A 62 -3.12 9.28 -8.80
CA ALA A 62 -4.32 8.50 -9.00
C ALA A 62 -4.03 7.15 -9.67
N THR A 63 -4.33 6.07 -8.96
CA THR A 63 -4.32 4.71 -9.52
C THR A 63 -5.54 4.51 -10.41
N ARG A 64 -5.31 4.24 -11.70
CA ARG A 64 -6.33 3.92 -12.70
C ARG A 64 -6.09 2.52 -13.27
N LEU A 65 -7.17 1.82 -13.55
CA LEU A 65 -7.15 0.45 -14.04
C LEU A 65 -7.83 0.40 -15.40
N ASP A 66 -7.13 -0.12 -16.39
CA ASP A 66 -7.73 -0.51 -17.66
C ASP A 66 -8.31 -1.91 -17.50
N THR A 67 -9.62 -2.04 -17.69
CA THR A 67 -10.37 -3.27 -17.41
C THR A 67 -11.23 -3.65 -18.61
N GLU A 68 -11.79 -4.85 -18.56
CA GLU A 68 -12.72 -5.33 -19.60
C GLU A 68 -13.98 -4.47 -19.76
N VAL A 69 -14.33 -3.67 -18.74
CA VAL A 69 -15.48 -2.75 -18.75
C VAL A 69 -15.07 -1.29 -18.99
N GLY A 70 -13.82 -1.06 -19.37
CA GLY A 70 -13.24 0.27 -19.63
C GLY A 70 -12.31 0.75 -18.51
N ASP A 71 -12.00 2.03 -18.56
CA ASP A 71 -11.06 2.68 -17.65
C ASP A 71 -11.74 3.08 -16.34
N LEU A 72 -11.26 2.51 -15.22
CA LEU A 72 -11.82 2.71 -13.88
C LEU A 72 -10.84 3.42 -12.95
N SER A 73 -11.36 4.25 -12.05
CA SER A 73 -10.61 4.64 -10.86
C SER A 73 -10.42 3.45 -9.92
N PHE A 74 -9.39 3.50 -9.07
CA PHE A 74 -9.19 2.47 -8.04
C PHE A 74 -10.44 2.24 -7.16
N GLN A 75 -11.19 3.28 -6.79
CA GLN A 75 -12.37 3.13 -5.94
C GLN A 75 -13.54 2.49 -6.69
N GLU A 76 -13.73 2.79 -7.98
CA GLU A 76 -14.73 2.09 -8.79
C GLU A 76 -14.36 0.61 -8.94
N TYR A 77 -13.10 0.32 -9.28
CA TYR A 77 -12.64 -1.07 -9.36
C TYR A 77 -12.85 -1.80 -8.03
N PHE A 78 -12.34 -1.24 -6.93
CA PHE A 78 -12.26 -1.94 -5.65
C PHE A 78 -13.60 -2.00 -4.91
N VAL A 79 -14.36 -0.90 -4.92
CA VAL A 79 -15.61 -0.79 -4.15
C VAL A 79 -16.82 -1.09 -5.02
N LYS A 80 -17.02 -0.34 -6.13
CA LYS A 80 -18.21 -0.49 -6.98
C LYS A 80 -18.28 -1.84 -7.66
N HIS A 81 -17.15 -2.33 -8.17
CA HIS A 81 -17.06 -3.61 -8.85
C HIS A 81 -16.59 -4.74 -7.93
N HIS A 82 -16.32 -4.48 -6.65
CA HIS A 82 -15.75 -5.47 -5.71
C HIS A 82 -14.53 -6.18 -6.29
N HIS A 83 -13.68 -5.42 -6.98
CA HIS A 83 -12.55 -5.92 -7.77
C HIS A 83 -12.94 -7.13 -8.65
N GLY A 84 -14.19 -7.24 -9.11
CA GLY A 84 -14.71 -8.42 -9.80
C GLY A 84 -14.50 -8.42 -11.31
N VAL A 85 -13.89 -7.35 -11.85
CA VAL A 85 -13.64 -7.16 -13.28
C VAL A 85 -12.18 -7.45 -13.62
N ALA A 86 -11.95 -8.09 -14.77
CA ALA A 86 -10.60 -8.42 -15.21
C ALA A 86 -9.81 -7.14 -15.56
N THR A 87 -8.57 -7.04 -15.07
CA THR A 87 -7.69 -5.90 -15.31
C THR A 87 -6.63 -6.25 -16.35
N HIS A 88 -6.41 -5.36 -17.32
CA HIS A 88 -5.38 -5.51 -18.35
C HIS A 88 -4.11 -4.73 -17.99
N THR A 89 -4.26 -3.50 -17.48
CA THR A 89 -3.13 -2.66 -17.06
C THR A 89 -3.50 -1.79 -15.86
N VAL A 90 -2.49 -1.39 -15.08
CA VAL A 90 -2.62 -0.41 -14.00
C VAL A 90 -1.69 0.76 -14.29
N ARG A 91 -2.19 1.99 -14.13
CA ARG A 91 -1.45 3.24 -14.36
C ARG A 91 -1.54 4.13 -13.13
N TYR A 92 -0.46 4.83 -12.82
CA TYR A 92 -0.36 5.72 -11.65
C TYR A 92 -0.22 7.17 -12.13
N VAL A 93 -1.36 7.77 -12.45
CA VAL A 93 -1.42 9.10 -13.04
C VAL A 93 -0.88 10.14 -12.04
N GLY A 94 0.14 10.89 -12.46
CA GLY A 94 0.83 11.88 -11.62
C GLY A 94 2.00 11.33 -10.81
N GLY A 95 2.17 10.00 -10.68
CA GLY A 95 3.21 9.40 -9.84
C GLY A 95 4.64 9.81 -10.25
N ALA A 96 4.97 9.73 -11.53
CA ALA A 96 6.30 10.02 -12.05
C ALA A 96 6.75 11.49 -11.91
N ILE A 97 5.82 12.42 -11.73
CA ILE A 97 6.10 13.87 -11.61
C ILE A 97 5.80 14.43 -10.22
N ALA A 98 5.22 13.62 -9.34
CA ALA A 98 4.90 14.02 -7.98
C ALA A 98 6.18 14.15 -7.14
N THR A 99 6.16 15.10 -6.21
CA THR A 99 7.25 15.34 -5.27
C THR A 99 6.91 14.70 -3.92
N PRO A 100 7.85 13.98 -3.27
CA PRO A 100 7.63 13.46 -1.94
C PRO A 100 7.25 14.56 -0.95
N ALA A 101 6.33 14.30 -0.04
CA ALA A 101 5.95 15.28 0.97
C ALA A 101 7.16 15.60 1.89
N PRO A 102 7.24 16.82 2.44
CA PRO A 102 8.31 17.19 3.36
C PRO A 102 8.49 16.17 4.49
N GLY A 103 9.73 15.71 4.69
CA GLY A 103 10.06 14.73 5.74
C GLY A 103 10.02 13.26 5.31
N VAL A 104 9.49 12.93 4.13
CA VAL A 104 9.41 11.53 3.67
C VAL A 104 10.79 10.98 3.36
N LEU A 105 11.61 11.72 2.60
CA LEU A 105 12.95 11.26 2.22
C LEU A 105 13.88 11.22 3.44
N GLU A 106 13.75 12.18 4.35
CA GLU A 106 14.49 12.23 5.62
C GLU A 106 14.12 11.05 6.52
N ALA A 107 12.84 10.68 6.57
CA ALA A 107 12.40 9.49 7.31
C ALA A 107 13.00 8.22 6.74
N ILE A 108 13.02 8.05 5.41
CA ILE A 108 13.65 6.89 4.75
C ILE A 108 15.17 6.87 5.03
N ALA A 109 15.84 8.01 4.88
CA ALA A 109 17.29 8.10 5.05
C ALA A 109 17.74 7.85 6.50
N SER A 110 17.00 8.33 7.49
CA SER A 110 17.36 8.24 8.90
C SER A 110 16.83 6.99 9.62
N ALA A 111 15.90 6.25 9.01
CA ALA A 111 15.34 5.06 9.62
C ALA A 111 16.39 3.95 9.80
N SER A 112 16.41 3.33 10.98
CA SER A 112 17.25 2.15 11.25
C SER A 112 16.81 0.93 10.44
N ARG A 113 15.51 0.82 10.15
CA ARG A 113 14.87 -0.20 9.32
C ARG A 113 13.69 0.40 8.58
N ILE A 114 13.42 -0.09 7.37
CA ILE A 114 12.27 0.31 6.57
C ILE A 114 11.42 -0.94 6.30
N ILE A 115 10.14 -0.89 6.67
CA ILE A 115 9.25 -2.05 6.53
C ILE A 115 8.20 -1.74 5.45
N ILE A 116 8.20 -2.54 4.39
CA ILE A 116 7.08 -2.59 3.45
C ILE A 116 6.05 -3.58 4.03
N ALA A 117 4.95 -3.02 4.54
CA ALA A 117 3.86 -3.78 5.15
C ALA A 117 3.23 -4.78 4.14
N PRO A 118 2.54 -5.86 4.61
CA PRO A 118 1.92 -6.88 3.76
C PRO A 118 0.64 -6.38 3.07
N SER A 119 0.79 -5.35 2.24
CA SER A 119 -0.26 -4.71 1.44
C SER A 119 -0.20 -5.20 0.00
N ASN A 120 -1.22 -4.84 -0.81
CA ASN A 120 -1.20 -5.15 -2.23
C ASN A 120 -0.01 -4.45 -2.91
N PRO A 121 0.91 -5.19 -3.56
CA PRO A 121 2.12 -4.61 -4.13
C PRO A 121 1.79 -3.58 -5.21
N ILE A 122 0.80 -3.88 -6.06
CA ILE A 122 0.42 -3.10 -7.23
C ILE A 122 -0.50 -1.92 -6.84
N LEU A 123 -1.51 -2.15 -5.99
CA LEU A 123 -2.50 -1.13 -5.70
C LEU A 123 -2.14 -0.21 -4.51
N SER A 124 -1.30 -0.68 -3.59
CA SER A 124 -1.00 0.03 -2.34
C SER A 124 0.44 0.54 -2.28
N ILE A 125 1.43 -0.29 -2.62
CA ILE A 125 2.85 0.08 -2.49
C ILE A 125 3.38 0.74 -3.76
N GLN A 126 3.05 0.20 -4.93
CA GLN A 126 3.54 0.72 -6.21
C GLN A 126 3.29 2.23 -6.39
N PRO A 127 2.08 2.79 -6.10
CA PRO A 127 1.85 4.23 -6.26
C PRO A 127 2.82 5.13 -5.47
N ILE A 128 3.42 4.61 -4.39
CA ILE A 128 4.41 5.32 -3.57
C ILE A 128 5.78 5.31 -4.27
N VAL A 129 6.19 4.18 -4.84
CA VAL A 129 7.48 4.02 -5.54
C VAL A 129 7.45 4.43 -7.02
N GLU A 130 6.29 4.84 -7.53
CA GLU A 130 6.19 5.54 -8.82
C GLU A 130 6.83 6.92 -8.77
N MET A 131 6.99 7.50 -7.57
CA MET A 131 7.81 8.70 -7.38
C MET A 131 9.29 8.33 -7.41
N PRO A 132 10.08 8.79 -8.41
CA PRO A 132 11.46 8.37 -8.58
C PRO A 132 12.33 8.65 -7.35
N ALA A 133 12.12 9.79 -6.69
CA ALA A 133 12.88 10.15 -5.49
C ALA A 133 12.67 9.17 -4.31
N ILE A 134 11.46 8.65 -4.12
CA ILE A 134 11.22 7.62 -3.09
C ILE A 134 11.81 6.27 -3.52
N ALA A 135 11.61 5.89 -4.79
CA ALA A 135 12.17 4.67 -5.35
C ALA A 135 13.70 4.62 -5.18
N ASP A 136 14.38 5.73 -5.49
CA ASP A 136 15.83 5.86 -5.37
C ASP A 136 16.29 5.86 -3.91
N ALA A 137 15.55 6.52 -3.01
CA ALA A 137 15.85 6.48 -1.58
C ALA A 137 15.75 5.06 -1.01
N LEU A 138 14.74 4.29 -1.42
CA LEU A 138 14.59 2.88 -1.03
C LEU A 138 15.69 2.00 -1.64
N ARG A 139 16.04 2.19 -2.92
CA ARG A 139 17.16 1.49 -3.58
C ARG A 139 18.48 1.75 -2.84
N ALA A 140 18.76 2.99 -2.47
CA ALA A 140 19.97 3.37 -1.74
C ALA A 140 20.04 2.74 -0.34
N ARG A 141 18.87 2.50 0.28
CA ARG A 141 18.74 1.84 1.59
C ARG A 141 18.33 0.38 1.50
N ARG A 142 18.41 -0.26 0.32
CA ARG A 142 17.84 -1.59 0.03
C ARG A 142 18.14 -2.64 1.10
N ILE A 143 19.37 -2.65 1.62
CA ILE A 143 19.81 -3.62 2.63
C ILE A 143 19.03 -3.53 3.94
N ASP A 144 18.53 -2.34 4.29
CA ASP A 144 17.76 -2.04 5.49
C ASP A 144 16.23 -2.11 5.25
N VAL A 145 15.81 -2.38 4.01
CA VAL A 145 14.41 -2.51 3.62
C VAL A 145 13.98 -3.98 3.69
N ILE A 146 12.93 -4.22 4.47
CA ILE A 146 12.31 -5.53 4.70
C ILE A 146 10.89 -5.47 4.15
N ALA A 147 10.57 -6.35 3.21
CA ALA A 147 9.20 -6.54 2.75
C ALA A 147 8.54 -7.71 3.48
N VAL A 148 7.26 -7.58 3.80
CA VAL A 148 6.44 -8.70 4.26
C VAL A 148 5.51 -9.11 3.12
N THR A 149 5.49 -10.39 2.78
CA THR A 149 4.61 -10.89 1.72
C THR A 149 3.14 -10.66 2.10
N PRO A 150 2.27 -10.27 1.14
CA PRO A 150 0.82 -10.25 1.36
C PRO A 150 0.16 -11.61 1.12
N LEU A 151 0.94 -12.62 0.68
CA LEU A 151 0.46 -13.95 0.32
C LEU A 151 0.71 -14.95 1.45
N ILE A 152 -0.26 -15.83 1.69
CA ILE A 152 -0.16 -16.96 2.63
C ILE A 152 -0.69 -18.19 1.89
N GLY A 153 0.15 -19.23 1.75
CA GLY A 153 -0.21 -20.41 0.98
C GLY A 153 -0.45 -20.09 -0.51
N GLY A 154 0.26 -19.09 -1.05
CA GLY A 154 0.11 -18.61 -2.43
C GLY A 154 -1.13 -17.75 -2.71
N ALA A 155 -1.92 -17.37 -1.71
CA ALA A 155 -3.11 -16.54 -1.87
C ALA A 155 -3.11 -15.31 -0.97
N ALA A 156 -3.72 -14.21 -1.41
CA ALA A 156 -3.88 -13.03 -0.57
C ALA A 156 -4.95 -13.27 0.50
N LEU A 157 -4.67 -12.93 1.77
CA LEU A 157 -5.69 -13.02 2.82
C LEU A 157 -6.88 -12.08 2.56
N LYS A 158 -6.61 -10.91 2.00
CA LYS A 158 -7.60 -9.87 1.72
C LYS A 158 -7.27 -9.16 0.42
N GLY A 159 -8.33 -8.87 -0.34
CA GLY A 159 -8.23 -8.15 -1.61
C GLY A 159 -7.59 -8.98 -2.73
N PRO A 160 -7.35 -8.37 -3.89
CA PRO A 160 -7.11 -9.09 -5.13
C PRO A 160 -5.62 -9.28 -5.46
N ALA A 161 -4.70 -9.30 -4.49
CA ALA A 161 -3.27 -9.21 -4.80
C ALA A 161 -2.77 -10.36 -5.70
N ASP A 162 -3.07 -11.61 -5.34
CA ASP A 162 -2.68 -12.79 -6.13
C ASP A 162 -3.36 -12.82 -7.51
N ARG A 163 -4.65 -12.48 -7.58
CA ARG A 163 -5.40 -12.48 -8.85
C ARG A 163 -4.91 -11.37 -9.78
N LEU A 164 -4.74 -10.15 -9.27
CA LEU A 164 -4.26 -9.00 -10.03
C LEU A 164 -2.82 -9.22 -10.52
N MET A 165 -1.96 -9.86 -9.71
CA MET A 165 -0.63 -10.26 -10.16
C MET A 165 -0.72 -11.18 -11.38
N LYS A 166 -1.56 -12.23 -11.34
CA LYS A 166 -1.77 -13.15 -12.48
C LYS A 166 -2.31 -12.41 -13.71
N GLU A 167 -3.33 -11.57 -13.52
CA GLU A 167 -3.95 -10.77 -14.59
C GLU A 167 -2.94 -9.87 -15.31
N LEU A 168 -1.98 -9.30 -14.58
CA LEU A 168 -0.93 -8.43 -15.11
C LEU A 168 0.34 -9.19 -15.55
N GLY A 169 0.30 -10.53 -15.59
CA GLY A 169 1.42 -11.37 -16.04
C GLY A 169 2.56 -11.55 -15.02
N TYR A 170 2.34 -11.18 -13.77
CA TYR A 170 3.27 -11.49 -12.67
C TYR A 170 2.99 -12.89 -12.10
N GLU A 171 4.02 -13.47 -11.51
CA GLU A 171 3.88 -14.71 -10.73
C GLU A 171 3.26 -14.40 -9.36
N ALA A 172 2.11 -14.99 -9.06
CA ALA A 172 1.47 -14.88 -7.75
C ALA A 172 2.01 -15.93 -6.78
N SER A 173 3.25 -15.74 -6.37
CA SER A 173 3.99 -16.58 -5.41
C SER A 173 4.92 -15.71 -4.56
N ASN A 174 5.50 -16.26 -3.50
CA ASN A 174 6.52 -15.56 -2.74
C ASN A 174 7.77 -15.23 -3.58
N ALA A 175 8.14 -16.07 -4.55
CA ALA A 175 9.22 -15.78 -5.49
C ALA A 175 8.86 -14.62 -6.43
N GLY A 176 7.61 -14.53 -6.87
CA GLY A 176 7.10 -13.41 -7.66
C GLY A 176 7.08 -12.10 -6.89
N ILE A 177 6.64 -12.12 -5.63
CA ILE A 177 6.71 -10.98 -4.71
C ILE A 177 8.17 -10.58 -4.47
N ALA A 178 9.08 -11.55 -4.29
CA ALA A 178 10.51 -11.29 -4.14
C ALA A 178 11.06 -10.58 -5.38
N ARG A 179 10.78 -11.06 -6.59
CA ARG A 179 11.20 -10.37 -7.82
C ARG A 179 10.63 -8.96 -7.94
N TYR A 180 9.37 -8.78 -7.53
CA TYR A 180 8.72 -7.47 -7.55
C TYR A 180 9.41 -6.45 -6.64
N TYR A 181 9.77 -6.87 -5.42
CA TYR A 181 10.41 -6.00 -4.44
C TYR A 181 11.94 -6.01 -4.47
N ALA A 182 12.58 -6.91 -5.21
CA ALA A 182 14.03 -7.04 -5.28
C ALA A 182 14.77 -5.73 -5.58
N PRO A 183 14.25 -4.77 -6.39
CA PRO A 183 14.90 -3.47 -6.56
C PRO A 183 14.96 -2.63 -5.28
N TYR A 184 13.99 -2.77 -4.37
CA TYR A 184 13.79 -1.89 -3.22
C TYR A 184 14.12 -2.54 -1.87
N ALA A 185 14.01 -3.86 -1.78
CA ALA A 185 14.15 -4.62 -0.54
C ALA A 185 15.19 -5.72 -0.66
N ALA A 186 15.90 -5.99 0.43
CA ALA A 186 16.87 -7.09 0.52
C ALA A 186 16.33 -8.32 1.24
N THR A 187 15.32 -8.16 2.09
CA THR A 187 14.70 -9.27 2.85
C THR A 187 13.21 -9.36 2.52
N LEU A 188 12.72 -10.57 2.26
CA LEU A 188 11.30 -10.88 2.19
C LEU A 188 10.93 -11.81 3.35
N VAL A 189 9.94 -11.39 4.12
CA VAL A 189 9.35 -12.20 5.19
C VAL A 189 8.16 -12.95 4.63
N ILE A 190 8.16 -14.27 4.82
CA ILE A 190 7.13 -15.20 4.37
C ILE A 190 6.53 -15.97 5.56
N ASP A 191 5.30 -16.44 5.40
CA ASP A 191 4.60 -17.17 6.44
C ASP A 191 5.18 -18.58 6.67
N GLU A 192 4.98 -19.13 7.87
CA GLU A 192 5.41 -20.49 8.21
C GLU A 192 4.79 -21.55 7.29
N VAL A 193 3.57 -21.31 6.82
CA VAL A 193 2.91 -22.17 5.82
C VAL A 193 3.71 -22.25 4.51
N ASP A 194 4.47 -21.21 4.16
CA ASP A 194 5.22 -21.12 2.92
C ASP A 194 6.73 -21.40 3.10
N ALA A 195 7.14 -21.98 4.24
CA ALA A 195 8.55 -22.20 4.58
C ALA A 195 9.35 -22.94 3.49
N GLU A 196 8.71 -23.86 2.77
CA GLU A 196 9.32 -24.60 1.66
C GLU A 196 9.68 -23.73 0.45
N THR A 197 9.08 -22.54 0.32
CA THR A 197 9.34 -21.58 -0.78
C THR A 197 10.52 -20.64 -0.49
N ALA A 198 11.18 -20.76 0.67
CA ALA A 198 12.28 -19.88 1.06
C ALA A 198 13.44 -19.88 0.07
N ALA A 199 13.80 -21.05 -0.47
CA ALA A 199 14.86 -21.17 -1.47
C ALA A 199 14.53 -20.42 -2.78
N ASP A 200 13.26 -20.38 -3.18
CA ASP A 200 12.83 -19.67 -4.38
C ASP A 200 12.89 -18.15 -4.20
N VAL A 201 12.63 -17.67 -2.97
CA VAL A 201 12.81 -16.26 -2.58
C VAL A 201 14.29 -15.87 -2.65
N GLU A 202 15.17 -16.73 -2.16
CA GLU A 202 16.63 -16.53 -2.24
C GLU A 202 17.14 -16.53 -3.68
N ALA A 203 16.67 -17.47 -4.50
CA ALA A 203 16.97 -17.50 -5.93
C ALA A 203 16.46 -16.26 -6.68
N ALA A 204 15.38 -15.63 -6.18
CA ALA A 204 14.85 -14.36 -6.68
C ALA A 204 15.64 -13.12 -6.20
N GLY A 205 16.70 -13.29 -5.41
CA GLY A 205 17.64 -12.22 -5.02
C GLY A 205 17.31 -11.50 -3.71
N MET A 206 16.49 -12.11 -2.85
CA MET A 206 16.16 -11.58 -1.53
C MET A 206 16.41 -12.62 -0.44
N ARG A 207 16.88 -12.20 0.73
CA ARG A 207 16.97 -13.06 1.92
C ARG A 207 15.56 -13.46 2.34
N ALA A 208 15.31 -14.75 2.50
CA ALA A 208 14.05 -15.25 3.06
C ALA A 208 14.10 -15.24 4.60
N VAL A 209 13.02 -14.78 5.22
CA VAL A 209 12.77 -14.95 6.67
C VAL A 209 11.41 -15.59 6.83
N VAL A 210 11.37 -16.72 7.55
CA VAL A 210 10.13 -17.46 7.81
C VAL A 210 9.65 -17.14 9.22
N THR A 211 8.42 -16.65 9.36
CA THR A 211 7.76 -16.40 10.65
C THR A 211 6.26 -16.27 10.45
N THR A 212 5.45 -16.36 11.51
CA THR A 212 4.02 -16.07 11.42
C THR A 212 3.77 -14.62 10.96
N THR A 213 3.07 -14.44 9.83
CA THR A 213 2.75 -13.12 9.25
C THR A 213 1.30 -12.69 9.47
N ILE A 214 0.45 -13.60 9.98
CA ILE A 214 -0.99 -13.35 10.21
C ILE A 214 -1.20 -12.42 11.42
N MET A 215 -1.57 -11.17 11.14
CA MET A 215 -1.89 -10.15 12.16
C MET A 215 -3.37 -10.19 12.58
N ALA A 216 -3.85 -11.31 13.14
CA ALA A 216 -5.25 -11.47 13.56
C ALA A 216 -5.66 -10.54 14.71
N ASN A 217 -4.70 -10.08 15.51
CA ASN A 217 -4.90 -9.15 16.63
C ASN A 217 -3.63 -8.29 16.83
N PRO A 218 -3.68 -7.23 17.66
CA PRO A 218 -2.53 -6.35 17.90
C PRO A 218 -1.28 -7.05 18.45
N LEU A 219 -1.43 -8.12 19.26
CA LEU A 219 -0.29 -8.87 19.79
C LEU A 219 0.45 -9.63 18.69
N HIS A 220 -0.26 -10.18 17.71
CA HIS A 220 0.37 -10.81 16.55
C HIS A 220 1.11 -9.79 15.67
N ALA A 221 0.55 -8.59 15.48
CA ALA A 221 1.23 -7.51 14.78
C ALA A 221 2.51 -7.07 15.51
N GLU A 222 2.45 -6.95 16.84
CA GLU A 222 3.62 -6.63 17.65
C GLU A 222 4.69 -7.72 17.56
N ALA A 223 4.30 -8.99 17.67
CA ALA A 223 5.22 -10.13 17.57
C ALA A 223 5.92 -10.15 16.20
N LEU A 224 5.18 -9.95 15.10
CA LEU A 224 5.77 -9.84 13.77
C LEU A 224 6.80 -8.72 13.72
N VAL A 225 6.46 -7.50 14.15
CA VAL A 225 7.40 -6.36 14.13
C VAL A 225 8.65 -6.64 14.98
N ARG A 226 8.52 -7.32 16.13
CA ARG A 226 9.68 -7.72 16.95
C ARG A 226 10.62 -8.65 16.18
N GLU A 227 10.10 -9.58 15.39
CA GLU A 227 10.92 -10.42 14.51
C GLU A 227 11.59 -9.62 13.39
N LEU A 228 10.88 -8.66 12.79
CA LEU A 228 11.42 -7.82 11.71
C LEU A 228 12.57 -6.90 12.16
N LEU A 229 12.66 -6.59 13.46
CA LEU A 229 13.65 -5.67 14.01
C LEU A 229 14.90 -6.36 14.58
N LYS A 230 14.96 -7.70 14.57
CA LYS A 230 16.18 -8.45 14.93
C LYS A 230 17.27 -8.28 13.87
#